data_AF-X0W673-F1
#
_entry.id   AF-X0W673-F1
#
_cell.length_a   1.000
_cell.length_b   1.000
_cell.length_c   1.000
_cell.angle_alpha   90.00
_cell.angle_beta   90.00
_cell.angle_gamma   90.00
#
_symmetry.space_group_name_H-M   'P 1'
#
loop_
_entity.id
_entity.type
_entity.pdbx_description
1 polymer ?
#
loop_
_entity_poly.entity_id
_entity_poly.type
_entity_poly.pdbx_seq_one_letter_code
_entity_poly.pdbx_strand_id
1 'polypeptide(L)'
;TMDPLESDVDHLMYLILRLIRQALIKPSLAIQLQLDLPDCLDIQTLVHRIERVADHLKIIANSLIWLIEKDVRIPEDTLSTLVLAAEIAFSSYDLSVKAFLSKDVSRTNEIIDKEAEIGELYTKITPLPSFGDESASSLNQVILIRESIRKISHYSADIAELTIDRTYMNR
;
A
#
# COMPACT_ATOMS: atom_id res chain seq x y z
N THR A 1 -4.53 15.92 -13.43
CA THR A 1 -5.33 15.14 -14.40
C THR A 1 -5.73 13.86 -13.71
N MET A 2 -7.01 13.47 -13.77
CA MET A 2 -7.54 12.26 -13.13
C MET A 2 -6.76 11.05 -13.68
N ASP A 3 -6.00 10.39 -12.82
CA ASP A 3 -5.13 9.27 -13.21
C ASP A 3 -6.01 8.06 -13.55
N PRO A 4 -6.09 7.63 -14.83
CA PRO A 4 -6.98 6.56 -15.24
C PRO A 4 -6.68 5.24 -14.52
N LEU A 5 -5.43 5.01 -14.10
CA LEU A 5 -5.06 3.77 -13.42
C LEU A 5 -5.64 3.67 -12.00
N GLU A 6 -5.65 4.75 -11.22
CA GLU A 6 -6.25 4.71 -9.89
C GLU A 6 -7.78 4.51 -9.99
N SER A 7 -8.42 5.16 -10.96
CA SER A 7 -9.85 4.94 -11.23
C SER A 7 -10.14 3.47 -11.60
N ASP A 8 -9.25 2.80 -12.32
CA ASP A 8 -9.40 1.38 -12.64
C ASP A 8 -9.30 0.48 -11.40
N VAL A 9 -8.45 0.82 -10.43
CA VAL A 9 -8.37 0.10 -9.14
C VAL A 9 -9.66 0.27 -8.34
N ASP A 10 -10.25 1.47 -8.31
CA ASP A 10 -11.56 1.70 -7.67
C ASP A 10 -12.66 0.86 -8.31
N HIS A 11 -12.71 0.84 -9.64
CA HIS A 11 -13.69 0.05 -10.38
C HIS A 11 -13.52 -1.45 -10.11
N LEU A 12 -12.29 -1.94 -10.04
CA LEU A 12 -11.99 -3.32 -9.69
C LEU A 12 -12.45 -3.64 -8.26
N MET A 13 -12.16 -2.77 -7.29
CA MET A 13 -12.65 -2.93 -5.92
C MET A 13 -14.18 -3.03 -5.90
N TYR A 14 -14.89 -2.11 -6.55
CA TYR A 14 -16.36 -2.15 -6.60
C TYR A 14 -16.90 -3.41 -7.27
N LEU A 15 -16.24 -3.89 -8.32
CA LEU A 15 -16.60 -5.14 -8.98
C LEU A 15 -16.47 -6.32 -8.01
N ILE A 16 -15.33 -6.45 -7.33
CA ILE A 16 -15.08 -7.57 -6.39
C ILE A 16 -16.08 -7.52 -5.23
N LEU A 17 -16.33 -6.34 -4.65
CA LEU A 17 -17.32 -6.20 -3.57
C LEU A 17 -18.74 -6.58 -4.02
N ARG A 18 -19.10 -6.29 -5.27
CA ARG A 18 -20.39 -6.72 -5.84
C ARG A 18 -20.45 -8.23 -6.02
N LEU A 19 -19.35 -8.87 -6.44
CA LEU A 19 -19.28 -10.32 -6.58
C LEU A 19 -19.39 -11.02 -5.22
N ILE A 20 -18.67 -10.53 -4.21
CA ILE A 20 -18.75 -11.05 -2.83
C ILE A 20 -20.19 -10.96 -2.31
N ARG A 21 -20.83 -9.79 -2.43
CA ARG A 21 -22.24 -9.62 -2.00
C ARG A 21 -23.20 -10.57 -2.72
N GLN A 22 -22.99 -10.80 -4.02
CA GLN A 22 -23.82 -11.74 -4.76
C GLN A 22 -23.58 -13.19 -4.35
N ALA A 23 -22.34 -13.57 -4.06
CA ALA A 23 -21.99 -14.91 -3.58
C ALA A 23 -22.66 -15.22 -2.23
N LEU A 24 -22.74 -14.23 -1.32
CA LEU A 24 -23.44 -14.36 -0.05
C LEU A 24 -24.96 -14.59 -0.20
N ILE A 25 -25.57 -14.07 -1.26
CA ILE A 25 -27.02 -14.22 -1.52
C ILE A 25 -27.31 -15.49 -2.33
N LYS A 26 -26.39 -15.90 -3.21
CA LYS A 26 -26.58 -17.01 -4.16
C LYS A 26 -25.53 -18.10 -3.93
N PRO A 27 -25.87 -19.20 -3.23
CA PRO A 27 -24.95 -20.30 -2.97
C PRO A 27 -24.32 -20.92 -4.22
N SER A 28 -25.05 -20.95 -5.34
CA SER A 28 -24.53 -21.43 -6.63
C SER A 28 -23.37 -20.59 -7.16
N LEU A 29 -23.39 -19.26 -6.95
CA LEU A 29 -22.31 -18.38 -7.34
C LEU A 29 -21.10 -18.54 -6.42
N ALA A 30 -21.31 -18.71 -5.11
CA ALA A 30 -20.22 -18.99 -4.17
C ALA A 30 -19.45 -20.27 -4.54
N ILE A 31 -20.17 -21.35 -4.92
CA ILE A 31 -19.58 -22.60 -5.41
C ILE A 31 -18.80 -22.36 -6.71
N GLN A 32 -19.36 -21.61 -7.66
CA GLN A 32 -18.68 -21.29 -8.92
C GLN A 32 -17.38 -20.49 -8.72
N LEU A 33 -17.38 -19.59 -7.74
CA LEU A 33 -16.21 -18.77 -7.38
C LEU A 33 -15.26 -19.49 -6.43
N GLN A 34 -15.61 -20.68 -5.94
CA GLN A 34 -14.85 -21.42 -4.92
C GLN A 34 -14.59 -20.58 -3.68
N LEU A 35 -15.61 -19.83 -3.23
CA LEU A 35 -15.53 -18.93 -2.09
C LEU A 35 -16.29 -19.51 -0.91
N ASP A 36 -15.57 -19.72 0.19
CA ASP A 36 -16.19 -19.95 1.48
C ASP A 36 -16.59 -18.62 2.13
N LEU A 37 -17.53 -18.68 3.09
CA LEU A 37 -18.03 -17.48 3.78
C LEU A 37 -16.91 -16.68 4.48
N PRO A 38 -15.95 -17.32 5.18
CA PRO A 38 -14.82 -16.60 5.78
C PRO A 38 -13.91 -15.92 4.74
N ASP A 39 -13.65 -16.59 3.61
CA ASP A 39 -12.82 -16.04 2.52
C ASP A 39 -13.37 -14.72 1.98
N CYS A 40 -14.69 -14.53 2.01
CA CYS A 40 -15.34 -13.30 1.55
C CYS A 40 -14.91 -12.06 2.37
N LEU A 41 -14.75 -12.20 3.68
CA LEU A 41 -14.33 -11.11 4.57
C LEU A 41 -12.85 -10.77 4.38
N ASP A 42 -12.02 -11.79 4.21
CA ASP A 42 -10.59 -11.62 3.96
C ASP A 42 -10.35 -10.95 2.61
N ILE A 43 -11.03 -11.42 1.55
CA ILE A 43 -10.93 -10.81 0.22
C ILE A 43 -11.45 -9.38 0.23
N GLN A 44 -12.57 -9.10 0.93
CA GLN A 44 -13.05 -7.73 1.11
C GLN A 44 -11.97 -6.84 1.74
N THR A 45 -11.30 -7.32 2.79
CA THR A 45 -10.24 -6.57 3.47
C THR A 45 -9.05 -6.35 2.54
N LEU A 46 -8.60 -7.39 1.82
CA LEU A 46 -7.53 -7.29 0.83
C LEU A 46 -7.81 -6.21 -0.22
N VAL A 47 -8.99 -6.24 -0.85
CA VAL A 47 -9.27 -5.29 -1.96
C VAL A 47 -9.33 -3.84 -1.47
N HIS A 48 -9.81 -3.61 -0.25
CA HIS A 48 -9.73 -2.29 0.36
C HIS A 48 -8.28 -1.86 0.61
N ARG A 49 -7.39 -2.77 1.04
CA ARG A 49 -5.97 -2.46 1.22
C ARG A 49 -5.26 -2.15 -0.10
N ILE A 50 -5.57 -2.89 -1.16
CA ILE A 50 -5.06 -2.63 -2.51
C ILE A 50 -5.47 -1.24 -3.00
N GLU A 51 -6.75 -0.87 -2.83
CA GLU A 51 -7.23 0.46 -3.23
C GLU A 51 -6.58 1.58 -2.43
N ARG A 52 -6.40 1.42 -1.11
CA ARG A 52 -5.65 2.39 -0.29
C ARG A 52 -4.18 2.54 -0.74
N VAL A 53 -3.54 1.45 -1.18
CA VAL A 53 -2.18 1.53 -1.74
C VAL A 53 -2.18 2.33 -3.05
N ALA A 54 -3.17 2.14 -3.92
CA ALA A 54 -3.32 2.92 -5.14
C ALA A 54 -3.53 4.43 -4.85
N ASP A 55 -4.37 4.77 -3.86
CA ASP A 55 -4.55 6.16 -3.40
C ASP A 55 -3.21 6.81 -3.00
N HIS A 56 -2.37 6.08 -2.25
CA HIS A 56 -1.07 6.59 -1.82
C HIS A 56 -0.06 6.71 -2.96
N LEU A 57 -0.08 5.80 -3.94
CA LEU A 57 0.73 5.92 -5.15
C LEU A 57 0.37 7.18 -5.94
N LYS A 58 -0.93 7.50 -6.05
CA LYS A 58 -1.41 8.73 -6.68
C LYS A 58 -0.94 9.99 -5.93
N ILE A 59 -0.94 9.97 -4.59
CA ILE A 59 -0.39 11.07 -3.78
C ILE A 59 1.10 11.25 -4.08
N ILE A 60 1.90 10.17 -4.08
CA ILE A 60 3.33 10.22 -4.40
C ILE A 60 3.55 10.81 -5.80
N ALA A 61 2.85 10.30 -6.81
CA ALA A 61 2.97 10.75 -8.19
C ALA A 61 2.65 12.25 -8.33
N ASN A 62 1.57 12.72 -7.72
CA ASN A 62 1.19 14.13 -7.74
C ASN A 62 2.24 15.03 -7.04
N SER A 63 2.78 14.59 -5.90
CA SER A 63 3.84 15.32 -5.21
C SER A 63 5.12 15.39 -6.03
N LEU A 64 5.51 14.29 -6.70
CA LEU A 64 6.66 14.27 -7.60
C LEU A 64 6.48 15.19 -8.80
N ILE A 65 5.32 15.15 -9.47
CA ILE A 65 4.99 16.06 -10.58
C ILE A 65 5.12 17.51 -10.12
N TRP A 66 4.55 17.85 -8.96
CA TRP A 66 4.63 19.20 -8.42
C TRP A 66 6.08 19.64 -8.19
N LEU A 67 6.92 18.78 -7.58
CA LEU A 67 8.32 19.08 -7.32
C LEU A 67 9.11 19.31 -8.62
N ILE A 68 8.85 18.50 -9.65
CA ILE A 68 9.45 18.63 -10.98
C ILE A 68 9.02 19.94 -11.65
N GLU A 69 7.72 20.25 -11.65
CA GLU A 69 7.17 21.48 -12.25
C GLU A 69 7.70 22.75 -11.58
N LYS A 70 8.06 22.66 -10.29
CA LYS A 70 8.61 23.77 -9.49
C LYS A 70 10.14 23.80 -9.46
N ASP A 71 10.81 22.88 -10.14
CA ASP A 71 12.29 22.74 -10.12
C ASP A 71 12.86 22.64 -8.70
N VAL A 72 12.11 21.98 -7.80
CA VAL A 72 12.50 21.81 -6.40
C VAL A 72 13.40 20.60 -6.26
N ARG A 73 14.64 20.84 -5.84
CA ARG A 73 15.62 19.78 -5.61
C ARG A 73 15.54 19.24 -4.18
N ILE A 74 15.30 17.94 -4.05
CA ILE A 74 15.44 17.23 -2.77
C ILE A 74 16.94 16.98 -2.52
N PRO A 75 17.46 17.27 -1.31
CA PRO A 75 18.83 16.90 -0.94
C PRO A 75 19.10 15.41 -1.09
N GLU A 76 20.30 15.05 -1.56
CA GLU A 76 20.66 13.67 -1.94
C GLU A 76 20.43 12.65 -0.82
N ASP A 77 20.79 12.98 0.42
CA ASP A 77 20.61 12.09 1.57
C ASP A 77 19.13 11.80 1.86
N THR A 78 18.27 12.81 1.70
CA THR A 78 16.82 12.67 1.86
C THR A 78 16.23 11.87 0.71
N LEU A 79 16.63 12.17 -0.54
CA LEU A 79 16.18 11.46 -1.73
C LEU A 79 16.56 9.97 -1.65
N SER A 80 17.81 9.66 -1.33
CA SER A 80 18.32 8.29 -1.19
C SER A 80 17.55 7.49 -0.15
N THR A 81 17.25 8.11 1.00
CA THR A 81 16.47 7.47 2.06
C THR A 81 15.02 7.21 1.63
N LEU A 82 14.39 8.17 0.94
CA LEU A 82 13.02 8.00 0.42
C LEU A 82 12.96 6.91 -0.65
N VAL A 83 13.95 6.84 -1.54
CA VAL A 83 14.04 5.78 -2.57
C VAL A 83 14.18 4.42 -1.92
N LEU A 84 15.11 4.25 -0.97
CA LEU A 84 15.28 2.99 -0.25
C LEU A 84 14.00 2.57 0.50
N ALA A 85 13.35 3.51 1.19
CA ALA A 85 12.08 3.23 1.86
C ALA A 85 10.96 2.83 0.87
N ALA A 86 10.91 3.46 -0.31
CA ALA A 86 9.95 3.12 -1.36
C ALA A 86 10.21 1.70 -1.91
N GLU A 87 11.47 1.33 -2.15
CA GLU A 87 11.84 -0.02 -2.60
C GLU A 87 11.43 -1.10 -1.59
N ILE A 88 11.65 -0.84 -0.29
CA ILE A 88 11.21 -1.73 0.79
C ILE A 88 9.69 -1.82 0.80
N ALA A 89 8.97 -0.69 0.80
CA ALA A 89 7.51 -0.68 0.85
C ALA A 89 6.87 -1.39 -0.35
N PHE A 90 7.35 -1.14 -1.58
CA PHE A 90 6.79 -1.73 -2.79
C PHE A 90 7.09 -3.22 -2.91
N SER A 91 8.30 -3.65 -2.52
CA SER A 91 8.63 -5.08 -2.49
C SER A 91 7.84 -5.83 -1.41
N SER A 92 7.65 -5.22 -0.23
CA SER A 92 6.79 -5.75 0.83
C SER A 92 5.34 -5.88 0.38
N TYR A 93 4.81 -4.89 -0.36
CA TYR A 93 3.45 -4.94 -0.89
C TYR A 93 3.26 -6.06 -1.93
N ASP A 94 4.18 -6.20 -2.88
CA ASP A 94 4.13 -7.27 -3.87
C ASP A 94 4.19 -8.66 -3.20
N LEU A 95 5.08 -8.81 -2.21
CA LEU A 95 5.19 -10.04 -1.43
C LEU A 95 3.94 -10.33 -0.60
N SER A 96 3.32 -9.33 0.03
CA SER A 96 2.14 -9.52 0.88
C SER A 96 0.92 -9.95 0.06
N VAL A 97 0.69 -9.34 -1.10
CA VAL A 97 -0.41 -9.75 -1.99
C VAL A 97 -0.18 -11.17 -2.51
N LYS A 98 1.05 -11.53 -2.89
CA LYS A 98 1.39 -12.90 -3.33
C LYS A 98 1.19 -13.92 -2.20
N ALA A 99 1.63 -13.58 -0.99
CA ALA A 99 1.44 -14.42 0.21
C ALA A 99 -0.04 -14.67 0.47
N PHE A 100 -0.86 -13.62 0.45
CA PHE A 100 -2.31 -13.72 0.65
C PHE A 100 -2.99 -14.64 -0.38
N LEU A 101 -2.66 -14.45 -1.67
CA LEU A 101 -3.26 -15.23 -2.76
C LEU A 101 -2.84 -16.70 -2.73
N SER A 102 -1.61 -16.99 -2.31
CA SER A 102 -1.07 -18.35 -2.22
C SER A 102 -1.31 -19.04 -0.87
N LYS A 103 -1.87 -18.31 0.12
CA LYS A 103 -2.00 -18.75 1.52
C LYS A 103 -0.64 -19.16 2.12
N ASP A 104 0.43 -18.49 1.70
CA ASP A 104 1.80 -18.75 2.15
C ASP A 104 2.20 -17.78 3.26
N VAL A 105 2.35 -18.32 4.48
CA VAL A 105 2.77 -17.57 5.67
C VAL A 105 4.29 -17.52 5.87
N SER A 106 5.08 -18.14 4.99
CA SER A 106 6.53 -18.31 5.21
C SER A 106 7.30 -16.99 5.31
N ARG A 107 6.82 -15.93 4.63
CA ARG A 107 7.47 -14.62 4.57
C ARG A 107 6.66 -13.49 5.22
N THR A 108 5.54 -13.78 5.88
CA THR A 108 4.69 -12.74 6.47
C THR A 108 5.39 -11.97 7.59
N ASN A 109 6.15 -12.67 8.45
CA ASN A 109 6.94 -12.02 9.49
C ASN A 109 8.02 -11.08 8.92
N GLU A 110 8.69 -11.46 7.82
CA GLU A 110 9.67 -10.60 7.15
C GLU A 110 9.03 -9.30 6.66
N ILE A 111 7.79 -9.36 6.15
CA ILE A 111 7.04 -8.20 5.67
C ILE A 111 6.69 -7.26 6.84
N ILE A 112 6.27 -7.83 7.97
CA ILE A 112 5.94 -7.07 9.19
C ILE A 112 7.20 -6.38 9.73
N ASP A 113 8.33 -7.09 9.80
CA ASP A 113 9.60 -6.53 10.29
C ASP A 113 10.09 -5.36 9.41
N LYS A 114 9.88 -5.42 8.09
CA LYS A 114 10.24 -4.34 7.15
C LYS A 114 9.47 -3.03 7.39
N GLU A 115 8.27 -3.08 7.97
CA GLU A 115 7.56 -1.86 8.34
C GLU A 115 8.33 -1.06 9.41
N ALA A 116 8.91 -1.77 10.39
CA ALA A 116 9.73 -1.15 11.42
C ALA A 116 11.02 -0.54 10.85
N GLU A 117 11.65 -1.22 9.89
CA GLU A 117 12.86 -0.75 9.20
C GLU A 117 12.63 0.61 8.51
N ILE A 118 11.49 0.81 7.86
CA ILE A 118 11.13 2.11 7.26
C ILE A 118 11.02 3.20 8.33
N GLY A 119 10.48 2.86 9.50
CA GLY A 119 10.46 3.77 10.66
C GLY A 119 11.87 4.25 11.02
N GLU A 120 12.82 3.33 11.13
CA GLU A 120 14.22 3.64 11.42
C GLU A 120 14.88 4.49 10.32
N LEU A 121 14.62 4.19 9.05
CA LEU A 121 15.10 5.01 7.92
C LEU A 121 14.63 6.46 8.05
N TYR A 122 13.36 6.68 8.40
CA TYR A 122 12.83 8.03 8.55
C TYR A 122 13.36 8.80 9.75
N THR A 123 13.82 8.11 10.81
CA THR A 123 14.53 8.80 11.90
C THR A 123 15.83 9.44 11.42
N LYS A 124 16.53 8.84 10.44
CA LYS A 124 17.82 9.33 9.92
C LYS A 124 17.69 10.65 9.15
N ILE A 125 16.52 10.92 8.58
CA ILE A 125 16.22 12.14 7.81
C ILE A 125 15.28 13.09 8.55
N THR A 126 15.11 12.91 9.87
CA THR A 126 14.30 13.79 10.72
C THR A 126 15.21 14.65 11.61
N PRO A 127 15.05 16.00 11.64
CA PRO A 127 14.07 16.77 10.88
C PRO A 127 14.39 16.77 9.37
N LEU A 128 13.34 16.87 8.56
CA LEU A 128 13.47 17.00 7.11
C LEU A 128 14.23 18.28 6.74
N PRO A 129 14.91 18.32 5.57
CA PRO A 129 15.73 19.46 5.18
C PRO A 129 14.90 20.73 4.93
N SER A 130 15.57 21.88 5.02
CA SER A 130 15.02 23.17 4.59
C SER A 130 15.14 23.33 3.08
N PHE A 131 14.08 23.79 2.42
CA PHE A 131 14.03 24.04 0.97
C PHE A 131 14.17 25.53 0.60
N GLY A 132 14.77 26.35 1.47
CA GLY A 132 14.98 27.79 1.20
C GLY A 132 13.67 28.59 1.15
N ASP A 133 13.54 29.53 0.20
CA ASP A 133 12.42 30.48 0.13
C ASP A 133 11.06 29.81 -0.20
N GLU A 134 11.05 28.62 -0.79
CA GLU A 134 9.85 27.80 -1.01
C GLU A 134 9.59 26.76 0.11
N SER A 135 10.20 26.97 1.29
CA SER A 135 10.31 25.95 2.35
C SER A 135 9.02 25.23 2.70
N ALA A 136 7.88 25.92 2.87
CA ALA A 136 6.67 25.30 3.38
C ALA A 136 6.00 24.34 2.37
N SER A 137 5.82 24.76 1.12
CA SER A 137 5.15 23.95 0.09
C SER A 137 5.99 22.76 -0.32
N SER A 138 7.30 22.97 -0.50
CA SER A 138 8.27 21.94 -0.86
C SER A 138 8.42 20.90 0.25
N LEU A 139 8.52 21.35 1.51
CA LEU A 139 8.53 20.47 2.67
C LEU A 139 7.25 19.63 2.74
N ASN A 140 6.09 20.24 2.49
CA ASN A 140 4.82 19.52 2.50
C ASN A 140 4.78 18.39 1.46
N GLN A 141 5.31 18.59 0.25
CA GLN A 141 5.37 17.52 -0.76
C GLN A 141 6.26 16.36 -0.31
N VAL A 142 7.42 16.65 0.29
CA VAL A 142 8.31 15.61 0.80
C VAL A 142 7.69 14.86 1.97
N ILE A 143 6.93 15.55 2.84
CA ILE A 143 6.14 14.90 3.90
C ILE A 143 5.09 13.97 3.28
N LEU A 144 4.33 14.42 2.28
CA LEU A 144 3.30 13.60 1.63
C LEU A 144 3.88 12.32 1.00
N ILE A 145 5.05 12.42 0.35
CA ILE A 145 5.76 11.26 -0.21
C ILE A 145 6.16 10.29 0.92
N ARG A 146 6.84 10.80 1.95
CA ARG A 146 7.32 10.01 3.09
C ARG A 146 6.17 9.26 3.79
N GLU A 147 5.08 9.96 4.08
CA GLU A 147 3.93 9.37 4.76
C GLU A 147 3.17 8.37 3.88
N SER A 148 3.10 8.62 2.57
CA SER A 148 2.46 7.69 1.64
C SER A 148 3.27 6.39 1.51
N ILE A 149 4.59 6.45 1.43
CA ILE A 149 5.46 5.26 1.46
C ILE A 149 5.26 4.49 2.78
N ARG A 150 5.21 5.20 3.92
CA ARG A 150 4.94 4.58 5.23
C ARG A 150 3.62 3.83 5.24
N LYS A 151 2.57 4.45 4.69
CA LYS A 151 1.23 3.85 4.61
C LYS A 151 1.20 2.63 3.71
N ILE A 152 1.92 2.62 2.60
CA ILE A 152 2.03 1.44 1.74
C ILE A 152 2.70 0.29 2.49
N SER A 153 3.76 0.55 3.26
CA SER A 153 4.38 -0.48 4.09
C SER A 153 3.45 -1.00 5.18
N HIS A 154 2.70 -0.10 5.84
CA HIS A 154 1.71 -0.48 6.85
C HIS A 154 0.62 -1.37 6.24
N TYR A 155 0.08 -1.02 5.07
CA TYR A 155 -0.87 -1.88 4.38
C TYR A 155 -0.27 -3.21 3.91
N SER A 156 1.04 -3.25 3.68
CA SER A 156 1.75 -4.51 3.37
C SER A 156 1.79 -5.43 4.60
N ALA A 157 2.08 -4.89 5.77
CA ALA A 157 2.04 -5.62 7.04
C ALA A 157 0.60 -6.07 7.38
N ASP A 158 -0.40 -5.20 7.24
CA ASP A 158 -1.82 -5.55 7.42
C ASP A 158 -2.23 -6.75 6.53
N ILE A 159 -1.80 -6.79 5.26
CA ILE A 159 -2.10 -7.91 4.35
C ILE A 159 -1.36 -9.18 4.80
N ALA A 160 -0.13 -9.06 5.31
CA ALA A 160 0.63 -10.18 5.84
C ALA A 160 -0.03 -10.77 7.09
N GLU A 161 -0.50 -9.93 8.01
CA GLU A 161 -1.29 -10.34 9.19
C GLU A 161 -2.60 -11.02 8.77
N LEU A 162 -3.32 -10.42 7.80
CA LEU A 162 -4.53 -11.02 7.24
C LEU A 162 -4.27 -12.41 6.63
N THR A 163 -3.09 -12.63 6.04
CA THR A 163 -2.68 -13.93 5.50
C THR A 163 -2.47 -14.97 6.61
N ILE A 164 -1.88 -14.55 7.74
CA ILE A 164 -1.72 -15.38 8.93
C ILE A 164 -3.10 -15.78 9.45
N ASP A 165 -3.99 -14.81 9.69
CA ASP A 165 -5.33 -15.06 10.21
C ASP A 165 -6.13 -16.01 9.30
N ARG A 166 -6.13 -15.74 8.00
CA ARG A 166 -6.81 -16.59 7.00
C ARG A 166 -6.28 -18.03 6.99
N THR A 167 -4.99 -18.23 7.25
CA THR A 167 -4.37 -19.56 7.22
C THR A 167 -4.61 -20.34 8.50
N TYR A 168 -4.59 -19.66 9.66
CA TYR A 168 -4.72 -20.32 10.96
C TYR A 168 -6.17 -20.43 11.46
N MET A 169 -7.12 -19.60 11.01
CA MET A 169 -8.56 -19.75 11.31
C MET A 169 -9.26 -20.87 10.51
N ASN A 170 -8.65 -21.33 9.40
CA ASN A 170 -9.19 -22.40 8.55
C ASN A 170 -8.66 -23.81 8.92
N ARG A 171 -8.15 -24.00 10.15
CA ARG A 171 -7.80 -25.30 10.75
C ARG A 171 -8.71 -25.59 11.93
#